data_AF-A0A7J7JIW2-F1
#
_entry.id   AF-A0A7J7JIW2-F1
#
_cell.length_a   1.000
_cell.length_b   1.000
_cell.length_c   1.000
_cell.angle_alpha   90.00
_cell.angle_beta   90.00
_cell.angle_gamma   90.00
#
_symmetry.space_group_name_H-M   'P 1'
#
loop_
_entity.id
_entity.type
_entity.pdbx_description
1 polymer ?
#
loop_
_entity_poly.entity_id
_entity_poly.type
_entity_poly.pdbx_seq_one_letter_code
_entity_poly.pdbx_strand_id
1 'polypeptide(L)'
;MCIQYYFNLNSLTLMIYGAKLTLQVWDADHISADDFLGSFSEELTRFPRGAKSMERCDLITPDMPTVNLFKQKRIKGWWPFLQENRTMMAV
;
A
#
# COMPACT_ATOMS: atom_id res chain seq x y z
N MET A 1 -3.07 8.92 -8.07
CA MET A 1 -4.09 9.04 -7.00
C MET A 1 -3.45 8.72 -5.67
N CYS A 2 -3.79 9.40 -4.57
CA CYS A 2 -3.30 9.03 -3.24
C CYS A 2 -4.45 8.52 -2.37
N ILE A 3 -4.26 7.35 -1.77
CA ILE A 3 -5.31 6.70 -0.99
C ILE A 3 -4.82 6.56 0.46
N GLN A 4 -5.72 6.89 1.39
CA GLN A 4 -5.48 6.71 2.80
C GLN A 4 -5.88 5.31 3.22
N TYR A 5 -4.92 4.57 3.79
CA TYR A 5 -5.19 3.25 4.38
C TYR A 5 -4.84 3.23 5.86
N TYR A 6 -5.49 2.31 6.56
CA TYR A 6 -5.23 2.00 7.95
C TYR A 6 -5.02 0.50 8.09
N PHE A 7 -3.82 0.10 8.51
CA PHE A 7 -3.48 -1.30 8.74
C PHE A 7 -3.50 -1.58 10.24
N ASN A 8 -4.11 -2.70 10.64
CA ASN A 8 -4.09 -3.20 12.01
C ASN A 8 -3.83 -4.71 12.01
N LEU A 9 -2.60 -5.11 12.34
CA LEU A 9 -2.23 -6.52 12.45
C LEU A 9 -2.48 -7.03 13.87
N ASN A 10 -3.39 -8.00 14.00
CA ASN A 10 -3.65 -8.68 15.28
C ASN A 10 -2.65 -9.83 15.50
N SER A 11 -2.48 -10.21 16.77
CA SER A 11 -1.43 -11.13 17.25
C SER A 11 -1.54 -12.60 16.79
N LEU A 12 -2.47 -12.93 15.88
CA LEU A 12 -2.63 -14.26 15.28
C LEU A 12 -1.87 -14.44 13.95
N THR A 13 -1.16 -13.41 13.47
CA THR A 13 -0.23 -13.54 12.33
C THR A 13 1.05 -14.25 12.78
N LEU A 14 0.90 -15.51 13.17
CA LEU A 14 1.98 -16.42 13.50
C LEU A 14 2.82 -16.65 12.24
N MET A 15 4.05 -16.13 12.29
CA MET A 15 5.24 -16.67 11.63
C MET A 15 5.06 -17.08 10.15
N ILE A 16 4.82 -16.09 9.29
CA ILE A 16 5.10 -16.24 7.85
C ILE A 16 6.36 -15.40 7.57
N TYR A 17 7.53 -16.05 7.52
CA TYR A 17 8.75 -15.40 7.03
C TYR A 17 8.49 -15.00 5.57
N GLY A 18 8.51 -13.70 5.27
CA GLY A 18 8.24 -13.19 3.92
C GLY A 18 6.76 -12.87 3.62
N ALA A 19 5.96 -12.52 4.62
CA ALA A 19 4.60 -12.04 4.39
C ALA A 19 4.62 -10.79 3.49
N LYS A 20 3.96 -10.91 2.33
CA LYS A 20 3.73 -9.81 1.38
C LYS A 20 2.29 -9.35 1.48
N LEU A 21 2.07 -8.04 1.48
CA LEU A 21 0.76 -7.44 1.37
C LEU A 21 0.54 -7.01 -0.07
N THR A 22 -0.50 -7.53 -0.70
CA THR A 22 -0.98 -7.07 -2.01
C THR A 22 -2.31 -6.36 -1.82
N LEU A 23 -2.36 -5.10 -2.25
CA LEU A 23 -3.56 -4.27 -2.29
C LEU A 23 -3.91 -4.02 -3.75
N GLN A 24 -5.19 -4.09 -4.08
CA GLN A 24 -5.69 -3.80 -5.41
C GLN A 24 -6.77 -2.74 -5.31
N VAL A 25 -6.80 -1.85 -6.30
CA VAL A 25 -7.78 -0.79 -6.46
C VAL A 25 -8.50 -1.06 -7.78
N TRP A 26 -9.81 -1.12 -7.68
CA TRP A 26 -10.72 -1.33 -8.80
C TRP A 26 -11.69 -0.16 -8.80
N ASP A 27 -12.05 0.32 -9.98
CA ASP A 27 -13.16 1.26 -10.10
C ASP A 27 -14.46 0.50 -9.82
N ALA A 28 -15.40 1.14 -9.14
CA ALA A 28 -16.64 0.51 -8.73
C ALA A 28 -17.75 0.98 -9.68
N ASP A 29 -17.89 0.29 -10.80
CA ASP A 29 -18.84 0.66 -11.83
C ASP A 29 -20.23 0.08 -11.55
N HIS A 30 -21.27 0.89 -11.79
CA HIS A 30 -22.66 0.44 -11.59
C HIS A 30 -23.22 -0.39 -12.76
N ILE A 31 -22.66 -0.26 -13.96
CA ILE A 31 -23.26 -0.77 -15.21
C ILE A 31 -22.26 -1.58 -16.04
N SER A 32 -20.98 -1.20 -16.04
CA SER A 32 -19.87 -1.89 -16.71
C SER A 32 -19.15 -2.87 -15.79
N ALA A 33 -18.22 -3.65 -16.35
CA ALA A 33 -17.28 -4.42 -15.54
C ALA A 33 -16.25 -3.48 -14.92
N ASP A 34 -15.91 -3.73 -13.64
CA ASP A 34 -14.96 -2.93 -12.87
C ASP A 34 -13.59 -2.85 -13.56
N ASP A 35 -13.12 -1.62 -13.78
CA ASP A 35 -11.80 -1.36 -14.33
C ASP A 35 -10.72 -1.50 -13.25
N PHE A 36 -9.64 -2.22 -13.57
CA PHE A 36 -8.48 -2.31 -12.69
C PHE A 36 -7.70 -0.99 -12.72
N LEU A 37 -7.69 -0.28 -11.59
CA LEU A 37 -7.00 1.00 -11.44
C LEU A 37 -5.54 0.84 -11.00
N GLY A 38 -5.23 -0.24 -10.26
CA GLY A 38 -3.85 -0.55 -9.91
C GLY A 38 -3.66 -1.50 -8.72
N SER A 39 -2.42 -1.94 -8.47
CA SER A 39 -2.08 -2.83 -7.35
C SER A 39 -0.72 -2.56 -6.70
N PHE A 40 -0.67 -2.48 -5.39
CA PHE A 40 0.56 -2.28 -4.64
C PHE A 40 0.93 -3.58 -3.91
N SER A 41 2.17 -4.05 -4.06
CA SER A 41 2.65 -5.28 -3.40
C SER A 41 3.98 -5.07 -2.70
N GLU A 42 4.02 -5.21 -1.37
CA GLU A 42 5.25 -5.01 -0.61
C GLU A 42 5.42 -5.97 0.57
N GLU A 43 6.66 -6.12 1.02
CA GLU A 43 6.98 -6.91 2.22
C GLU A 43 6.55 -6.20 3.50
N LEU A 44 5.86 -6.92 4.40
CA LEU A 44 5.41 -6.36 5.68
C LEU A 44 6.57 -5.90 6.59
N THR A 45 7.78 -6.40 6.38
CA THR A 45 8.99 -6.02 7.15
C THR A 45 9.62 -4.71 6.68
N ARG A 46 9.41 -4.34 5.42
CA ARG A 46 10.00 -3.17 4.74
C ARG A 46 8.91 -2.31 4.12
N PHE A 47 7.80 -2.16 4.82
CA PHE A 47 6.64 -1.46 4.31
C PHE A 47 6.91 0.05 4.20
N PRO A 48 6.70 0.71 3.06
CA PRO A 48 6.98 2.14 2.92
C PRO A 48 6.05 2.98 3.80
N ARG A 49 6.60 4.02 4.43
CA ARG A 49 5.81 4.89 5.29
C ARG A 49 4.95 5.84 4.45
N GLY A 50 3.64 5.81 4.68
CA GLY A 50 2.72 6.72 4.01
C GLY A 50 2.91 8.17 4.46
N ALA A 51 2.60 9.11 3.57
CA ALA A 51 2.60 10.52 3.84
C ALA A 51 1.55 10.92 4.89
N LYS A 52 1.77 12.04 5.59
CA LYS A 52 0.86 12.52 6.64
C LYS A 52 -0.39 13.20 6.09
N SER A 53 -0.30 13.78 4.90
CA SER A 53 -1.40 14.46 4.21
C SER A 53 -1.37 14.12 2.71
N MET A 54 -2.47 14.37 2.01
CA MET A 54 -2.61 14.08 0.59
C MET A 54 -1.63 14.92 -0.24
N GLU A 55 -1.37 16.16 0.16
CA GLU A 55 -0.52 17.11 -0.58
C GLU A 55 0.98 16.77 -0.49
N ARG A 56 1.36 15.90 0.45
CA ARG A 56 2.74 15.44 0.67
C ARG A 56 2.93 13.99 0.26
N CYS A 57 1.98 13.45 -0.49
CA CYS A 57 1.98 12.08 -0.96
C CYS A 57 2.80 12.00 -2.24
N ASP A 58 4.11 11.83 -2.07
CA ASP A 58 5.08 11.68 -3.15
C ASP A 58 5.28 10.20 -3.51
N LEU A 59 5.95 9.96 -4.65
CA LEU A 59 6.33 8.63 -5.13
C LEU A 59 7.25 7.92 -4.13
N ILE A 60 7.15 6.59 -4.01
CA ILE A 60 7.76 5.81 -2.92
C ILE A 60 9.17 5.37 -3.30
N THR A 61 10.18 6.23 -3.21
CA THR A 61 11.55 5.86 -3.66
C THR A 61 12.21 4.78 -2.78
N PRO A 62 13.19 4.01 -3.30
CA PRO A 62 13.93 3.00 -2.53
C PRO A 62 14.63 3.54 -1.27
N ASP A 63 14.90 4.85 -1.25
CA ASP A 63 15.59 5.55 -0.17
C ASP A 63 14.62 5.98 0.95
N MET A 64 13.32 5.77 0.76
CA MET A 64 12.31 6.18 1.73
C MET A 64 12.35 5.34 3.01
N PRO A 65 12.02 5.95 4.15
CA PRO A 65 11.94 5.24 5.42
C PRO A 65 10.84 4.17 5.37
N THR A 66 11.23 2.93 5.63
CA THR A 66 10.32 1.80 5.75
C THR A 66 10.03 1.46 7.20
N VAL A 67 8.93 0.74 7.43
CA VAL A 67 8.48 0.29 8.74
C VAL A 67 8.19 -1.21 8.70
N ASN A 68 8.51 -1.88 9.80
CA ASN A 68 8.15 -3.27 10.00
C ASN A 68 6.78 -3.34 10.67
N LEU A 69 5.76 -3.78 9.93
CA LEU A 69 4.38 -3.87 10.40
C LEU A 69 4.18 -4.92 11.50
N PHE A 70 5.08 -5.90 11.64
CA PHE A 70 5.05 -6.82 12.78
C PHE A 70 5.45 -6.14 14.10
N LYS A 71 6.34 -5.13 14.02
CA LYS A 71 6.73 -4.30 15.17
C LYS A 71 5.71 -3.19 15.41
N GLN A 72 5.34 -2.50 14.34
CA GLN A 72 4.37 -1.41 14.37
C GLN A 72 3.05 -1.88 13.74
N LYS A 73 2.23 -2.53 14.56
CA LYS A 73 0.96 -3.16 14.15
C LYS A 73 -0.06 -2.19 13.55
N ARG A 74 0.07 -0.89 13.83
CA ARG A 74 -0.84 0.16 13.40
C ARG A 74 -0.11 1.25 12.64
N ILE A 75 -0.49 1.46 11.38
CA ILE A 75 -0.04 2.60 10.59
C ILE A 75 -1.22 3.23 9.87
N LYS A 76 -1.16 4.55 9.73
CA LYS A 76 -2.09 5.37 8.95
C LYS A 76 -1.26 6.34 8.13
N GLY A 77 -1.61 6.51 6.87
CA GLY A 77 -0.90 7.42 5.97
C GLY A 77 -1.58 7.49 4.61
N TRP A 78 -0.99 8.27 3.72
CA TRP A 78 -1.37 8.39 2.31
C TRP A 78 -0.29 7.74 1.46
N TRP A 79 -0.69 6.87 0.53
CA TRP A 79 0.22 6.22 -0.40
C TRP A 79 -0.18 6.54 -1.84
N PRO A 80 0.79 6.81 -2.73
CA PRO A 80 0.51 7.02 -4.14
C PRO A 80 0.14 5.69 -4.81
N PHE A 81 -0.89 5.76 -5.64
CA PHE A 81 -1.34 4.75 -6.60
C PHE A 81 -1.34 5.43 -7.97
N LEU A 82 -0.41 5.04 -8.84
CA LEU A 82 -0.34 5.55 -10.20
C LEU A 82 -0.84 4.50 -11.18
N GLN A 83 -1.69 4.93 -12.11
CA GLN A 83 -2.11 4.09 -13.22
C GLN A 83 -1.15 4.35 -14.39
N GLU A 84 -0.14 3.49 -14.54
CA GLU A 84 0.70 3.48 -15.74
C GLU A 84 0.84 2.04 -16.22
N ASN A 85 0.45 1.79 -17.48
CA ASN A 85 0.50 0.53 -18.22
C ASN A 85 1.08 -0.71 -17.49
N ARG A 86 0.19 -1.37 -16.72
CA ARG A 86 0.27 -2.77 -16.27
C ARG A 86 1.21 -3.17 -15.14
N THR A 87 1.94 -2.27 -14.49
CA THR A 87 2.58 -2.63 -13.21
C THR A 87 2.65 -1.42 -12.29
N MET A 88 1.85 -1.45 -11.24
CA MET A 88 2.00 -0.47 -10.17
C MET A 88 3.23 -0.84 -9.36
N MET A 89 4.25 -0.03 -9.47
CA MET A 89 5.38 -0.05 -8.57
C MET A 89 5.14 0.99 -7.48
N ALA A 90 5.45 0.63 -6.24
CA ALA A 90 6.05 1.63 -5.37
C ALA A 90 7.42 1.93 -5.96
N VAL A 91 7.53 3.05 -6.68
CA VAL A 91 8.82 3.63 -7.17
C VAL A 91 9.44 4.76 -6.22
#